data_AF-A0A6H1NLT9-F1
#
_entry.id   AF-A0A6H1NLT9-F1
#
_cell.length_a   1.000
_cell.length_b   1.000
_cell.length_c   1.000
_cell.angle_alpha   90.00
_cell.angle_beta   90.00
_cell.angle_gamma   90.00
#
_symmetry.space_group_name_H-M   'P 1'
#
loop_
_entity.id
_entity.type
_entity.pdbx_description
1 polymer ?
#
loop_
_entity_poly.entity_id
_entity_poly.type
_entity_poly.pdbx_seq_one_letter_code
_entity_poly.pdbx_strand_id
1 'polypeptide(L)' 'MAEPTQTAGPPNTPTAYAYCAWHKGVTRDVRLIQIEETGSGPGTGRQKFACHPCQIRYGLVPLADR' A
#
# COMPACT_ATOMS: atom_id res chain seq x y z
N MET A 1 8.98 -29.96 -26.40
CA MET A 1 9.07 -30.06 -24.93
C MET A 1 9.03 -28.64 -24.40
N ALA A 2 7.96 -28.28 -23.69
CA ALA A 2 7.68 -26.92 -23.24
C ALA A 2 7.76 -26.86 -21.72
N GLU A 3 8.70 -26.09 -21.19
CA GLU A 3 8.65 -25.55 -19.83
C GLU A 3 9.57 -24.32 -19.77
N PRO A 4 9.05 -23.09 -19.88
CA PRO A 4 9.76 -21.98 -19.28
C PRO A 4 9.69 -22.22 -17.78
N THR A 5 10.80 -22.64 -17.20
CA THR A 5 11.02 -22.64 -15.75
C THR A 5 10.65 -21.23 -15.26
N GLN A 6 9.50 -21.11 -14.59
CA GLN A 6 9.15 -19.88 -13.92
C GLN A 6 9.96 -19.88 -12.62
N THR A 7 11.19 -19.37 -12.72
CA THR A 7 11.90 -18.82 -11.57
C THR A 7 10.91 -17.92 -10.85
N ALA A 8 10.51 -18.30 -9.63
CA ALA A 8 9.70 -17.44 -8.77
C ALA A 8 10.44 -16.10 -8.69
N GLY A 9 9.91 -15.10 -9.39
CA GLY A 9 10.42 -13.74 -9.33
C GLY A 9 10.48 -13.32 -7.85
N PRO A 10 11.39 -12.41 -7.48
CA PRO A 10 11.41 -11.85 -6.12
C PRO A 10 9.97 -11.52 -5.73
N PRO A 11 9.55 -11.78 -4.49
CA PRO A 11 8.15 -11.64 -4.10
C PRO A 11 7.66 -10.33 -4.69
N ASN A 12 6.73 -10.40 -5.65
CA ASN A 12 6.08 -9.26 -6.27
C ASN A 12 5.17 -8.60 -5.23
N THR A 13 5.63 -8.43 -3.99
CA THR A 13 5.13 -7.39 -3.12
C THR A 13 5.47 -6.12 -3.88
N PRO A 14 4.46 -5.42 -4.46
CA PRO A 14 4.75 -4.15 -5.09
C PRO A 14 5.41 -3.32 -4.00
N THR A 15 6.70 -3.03 -4.16
CA THR A 15 7.39 -2.09 -3.28
C THR A 15 6.86 -0.73 -3.71
N ALA A 16 5.62 -0.45 -3.29
CA ALA A 16 4.92 0.75 -3.64
C ALA A 16 5.64 1.89 -2.93
N TYR A 17 6.07 2.86 -3.71
CA TYR A 17 6.47 4.15 -3.21
C TYR A 17 5.19 4.96 -3.20
N ALA A 18 4.67 5.25 -2.02
CA ALA A 18 3.57 6.18 -1.90
C ALA A 18 3.80 7.12 -0.72
N TYR A 19 3.03 8.19 -0.74
CA TYR A 19 3.03 9.16 0.33
C TYR A 19 2.32 8.58 1.54
N CYS A 20 3.04 8.49 2.65
CA CYS A 20 2.44 8.09 3.91
C CYS A 20 1.74 9.29 4.55
N ALA A 21 0.43 9.17 4.75
CA ALA A 21 -0.42 10.25 5.26
C ALA A 21 -0.18 10.57 6.75
N TRP A 22 0.44 9.67 7.51
CA TRP A 22 0.67 9.81 8.96
C TRP A 22 1.89 10.67 9.27
N HIS A 23 3.05 10.31 8.72
CA HIS A 23 4.28 11.08 8.89
C HIS A 23 4.50 12.13 7.81
N LYS A 24 3.57 12.22 6.85
CA LYS A 24 3.56 13.19 5.75
C LYS A 24 4.83 13.16 4.88
N GLY A 25 5.29 11.95 4.54
CA GLY A 25 6.53 11.73 3.79
C GLY A 25 6.42 10.57 2.81
N VAL A 26 7.16 10.64 1.71
CA VAL A 26 7.27 9.54 0.73
C VAL A 26 8.18 8.47 1.32
N THR A 27 7.73 7.23 1.31
CA THR A 27 8.54 6.10 1.79
C THR A 27 8.31 4.87 0.94
N ARG A 28 9.29 3.96 0.99
CA ARG A 28 9.17 2.61 0.48
C ARG A 28 8.37 1.77 1.47
N ASP A 29 7.79 0.68 0.99
CA ASP A 29 7.02 -0.26 1.80
C ASP A 29 5.81 0.38 2.50
N VAL A 30 5.04 1.15 1.74
CA VAL A 30 3.74 1.64 2.22
C VAL A 30 2.63 0.69 1.84
N ARG A 31 1.67 0.55 2.75
CA ARG A 31 0.46 -0.24 2.54
C ARG A 31 -0.74 0.70 2.59
N LEU A 32 -1.73 0.40 1.75
CA LEU A 32 -3.01 1.09 1.78
C LEU A 32 -3.72 0.75 3.08
N ILE A 33 -4.07 1.73 3.89
CA ILE A 33 -4.78 1.54 5.17
C ILE A 33 -6.27 1.79 4.97
N GLN A 34 -6.61 2.86 4.26
CA GLN A 34 -7.99 3.24 4.05
C GLN A 34 -8.15 3.94 2.71
N ILE A 35 -9.26 3.68 2.05
CA ILE A 35 -9.70 4.47 0.89
C ILE A 35 -10.81 5.38 1.41
N GLU A 36 -10.55 6.68 1.46
CA GLU A 36 -11.59 7.65 1.79
C GLU A 36 -12.26 8.11 0.52
N GLU A 37 -13.44 7.55 0.26
CA GLU A 37 -14.35 8.04 -0.76
C GLU A 37 -15.08 9.28 -0.23
N THR A 38 -14.32 10.34 0.07
CA THR A 38 -14.90 11.61 0.52
C THR A 38 -15.33 12.41 -0.69
N GLY A 39 -16.58 12.20 -1.11
CA GLY A 39 -17.32 13.12 -1.95
C GLY A 39 -17.99 12.45 -3.15
N SER A 40 -19.28 12.71 -3.29
CA SER A 40 -20.10 12.44 -4.47
C SER A 40 -19.49 13.12 -5.71
N GLY A 41 -18.50 12.48 -6.33
CA GLY A 41 -17.83 12.96 -7.52
C GLY A 41 -16.87 11.90 -8.03
N PRO A 42 -16.97 11.48 -9.31
CA PRO A 42 -16.12 10.43 -9.86
C PRO A 42 -14.64 10.86 -9.78
N GLY A 43 -13.82 10.08 -9.06
CA GLY A 43 -12.36 10.21 -9.06
C GLY A 43 -11.70 10.87 -7.86
N THR A 44 -12.43 11.28 -6.80
CA THR A 44 -11.83 11.98 -5.64
C THR A 44 -11.65 11.07 -4.41
N GLY A 45 -11.40 9.77 -4.62
CA GLY A 45 -11.03 8.87 -3.53
C GLY A 45 -9.62 9.19 -3.03
N ARG A 46 -9.48 9.65 -1.77
CA ARG A 46 -8.16 9.83 -1.15
C ARG A 46 -7.72 8.52 -0.53
N GLN A 47 -6.76 7.85 -1.18
CA GLN A 47 -6.13 6.67 -0.64
C GLN A 47 -5.13 7.06 0.45
N LYS A 48 -5.38 6.63 1.69
CA LYS A 48 -4.48 6.79 2.83
C LYS A 48 -3.53 5.61 2.91
N PHE A 49 -2.28 5.83 2.53
CA PHE A 49 -1.21 4.85 2.70
C PHE A 49 -0.43 5.12 3.99
N ALA A 50 0.02 4.05 4.66
CA ALA A 50 0.92 4.14 5.81
C ALA A 50 2.14 3.24 5.61
N CYS A 51 3.26 3.71 6.12
CA CYS A 51 4.51 2.97 6.17
C CYS A 51 4.48 1.87 7.25
N HIS A 52 5.26 0.80 7.10
CA HIS A 52 5.36 -0.24 8.14
C HIS A 52 5.66 0.30 9.56
N PRO A 53 6.63 1.22 9.78
CA PRO A 53 6.85 1.77 11.12
C PRO A 53 5.67 2.64 11.61
N CYS A 54 4.94 3.29 10.69
CA CYS A 54 3.74 4.05 11.01
C CYS A 54 2.60 3.12 11.43
N GLN A 55 2.46 1.97 10.77
CA GLN A 55 1.46 0.95 11.11
C GLN A 55 1.67 0.43 12.53
N ILE A 56 2.91 0.09 12.89
CA ILE A 56 3.23 -0.37 14.26
C ILE A 56 3.00 0.75 15.28
N ARG A 57 3.47 1.96 14.99
CA ARG A 57 3.42 3.07 15.95
C ARG A 57 1.99 3.54 16.26
N TYR A 58 1.10 3.51 15.26
CA TYR A 58 -0.28 3.95 15.39
C TYR A 58 -1.29 2.79 15.45
N GLY A 59 -0.83 1.53 15.41
CA GLY A 59 -1.70 0.35 15.38
C GLY A 59 -2.59 0.28 14.14
N LEU A 60 -2.09 0.72 12.98
CA LEU A 60 -2.87 0.76 11.74
C LEU A 60 -2.84 -0.60 11.06
N VAL A 61 -4.01 -1.08 10.68
CA VAL A 61 -4.16 -2.33 9.92
C VAL A 61 -4.25 -2.00 8.43
N PRO A 62 -3.38 -2.56 7.58
CA PRO A 62 -3.52 -2.46 6.14
C PRO A 62 -4.88 -2.96 5.66
N LEU A 63 -5.45 -2.31 4.65
CA LEU A 63 -6.69 -2.73 4.01
C LEU A 63 -6.58 -4.16 3.43
N ALA A 64 -5.38 -4.59 3.03
CA ALA A 64 -5.14 -5.96 2.55
C ALA A 64 -5.16 -7.03 3.65
N ASP A 65 -5.07 -6.62 4.92
CA ASP A 65 -5.04 -7.51 6.10
C ASP A 65 -6.39 -7.52 6.84
N ARG A 66 -7.34 -6.68 6.41
CA ARG A 66 -8.70 -6.56 6.96
C ARG A 66 -9.68 -7.39 6.13
#